data_AF-A0A0E4FHH6-F1
#
_entry.id   AF-A0A0E4FHH6-F1
#
_cell.length_a   1.000
_cell.length_b   1.000
_cell.length_c   1.000
_cell.angle_alpha   90.00
_cell.angle_beta   90.00
_cell.angle_gamma   90.00
#
_symmetry.space_group_name_H-M   'P 1'
#
loop_
_entity.id
_entity.type
_entity.pdbx_description
1 polymer ?
#
loop_
_entity_poly.entity_id
_entity_poly.type
_entity_poly.pdbx_seq_one_letter_code
_entity_poly.pdbx_strand_id
1 'polypeptide(L)'
;QNLWNTDMKREMDHLGKFMHMALDYAGEIGFTGQFYFEPKPKEPTKHQYDFDCAACINFLRAYGLGDRVKMNIETNHATLAGHSVEHEMDYAGAQGFLGSVDANAGDLLL
;
A
#
# COMPACT_ATOMS: atom_id res chain seq x y z
N GLN A 1 -2.93 16.56 -9.86
CA GLN A 1 -2.95 15.41 -10.79
C GLN A 1 -4.36 15.19 -11.29
N ASN A 2 -4.54 14.83 -12.56
CA ASN A 2 -5.83 14.38 -13.10
C ASN A 2 -5.60 13.22 -14.08
N LEU A 3 -6.64 12.45 -14.39
CA LEU A 3 -6.48 11.27 -15.23
C LEU A 3 -6.12 11.62 -16.69
N TRP A 4 -6.50 12.80 -17.18
CA TRP A 4 -6.25 13.22 -18.58
C TRP A 4 -4.77 13.40 -18.90
N ASN A 5 -3.91 13.55 -17.90
CA ASN A 5 -2.47 13.68 -18.06
C ASN A 5 -1.67 12.57 -17.37
N THR A 6 -2.32 11.43 -17.08
CA THR A 6 -1.69 10.31 -16.37
C THR A 6 -1.75 9.04 -17.21
N ASP A 7 -0.58 8.44 -17.45
CA ASP A 7 -0.45 7.06 -17.95
C ASP A 7 -0.31 6.13 -16.74
N MET A 8 -1.46 5.66 -16.22
CA MET A 8 -1.50 4.86 -15.00
C MET A 8 -0.69 3.57 -15.13
N LYS A 9 -0.75 2.89 -16.28
CA LYS A 9 -0.04 1.61 -16.46
C LYS A 9 1.46 1.84 -16.37
N ARG A 10 1.96 2.88 -17.03
CA ARG A 10 3.37 3.24 -16.99
C ARG A 10 3.83 3.64 -15.59
N GLU A 11 3.04 4.43 -14.87
CA GLU A 11 3.38 4.83 -13.50
C GLU A 11 3.43 3.62 -12.54
N MET A 12 2.47 2.70 -12.64
CA MET A 12 2.47 1.46 -11.87
C MET A 12 3.68 0.56 -12.21
N ASP A 13 4.02 0.45 -13.50
CA ASP A 13 5.21 -0.32 -13.93
C ASP A 13 6.50 0.29 -13.39
N HIS A 14 6.59 1.61 -13.36
CA HIS A 14 7.73 2.31 -12.76
C HIS A 14 7.80 2.08 -11.25
N LEU A 15 6.66 2.11 -10.53
CA LEU A 15 6.62 1.80 -9.10
C LEU A 15 7.06 0.35 -8.83
N GLY A 16 6.58 -0.61 -9.63
CA GLY A 16 6.97 -2.01 -9.51
C GLY A 16 8.47 -2.19 -9.71
N LYS A 17 9.03 -1.56 -10.75
CA LYS A 17 10.49 -1.56 -11.00
C LYS A 17 11.27 -0.92 -9.85
N PHE A 18 10.79 0.20 -9.32
CA PHE A 18 11.41 0.88 -8.18
C PHE A 18 11.48 -0.02 -6.95
N MET A 19 10.39 -0.72 -6.63
CA MET A 19 10.34 -1.63 -5.48
C MET A 19 11.31 -2.80 -5.61
N HIS A 20 11.43 -3.40 -6.80
CA HIS A 20 12.45 -4.44 -7.04
C HIS A 20 13.87 -3.90 -6.80
N MET A 21 14.20 -2.72 -7.34
CA MET A 21 15.52 -2.10 -7.11
C MET A 21 15.78 -1.83 -5.62
N ALA A 22 14.77 -1.38 -4.86
CA ALA A 22 14.90 -1.15 -3.43
C ALA A 22 15.13 -2.45 -2.64
N LEU A 23 14.41 -3.52 -2.99
CA LEU A 23 14.54 -4.84 -2.36
C LEU A 23 15.86 -5.54 -2.69
N ASP A 24 16.37 -5.37 -3.92
CA ASP A 24 17.67 -5.88 -4.35
C ASP A 24 18.78 -5.22 -3.55
N TYR A 25 18.75 -3.88 -3.45
CA TYR A 25 19.75 -3.14 -2.67
C TYR A 25 19.66 -3.45 -1.17
N ALA A 26 18.45 -3.62 -0.63
CA ALA A 26 18.27 -4.06 0.74
C ALA A 26 18.94 -5.43 0.99
N GLY A 27 18.85 -6.35 0.01
CA GLY A 27 19.57 -7.62 0.05
C GLY A 27 21.09 -7.44 -0.02
N GLU A 28 21.59 -6.55 -0.87
CA GLU A 28 23.02 -6.24 -1.01
C GLU A 28 23.65 -5.77 0.31
N ILE A 29 22.95 -4.92 1.06
CA ILE A 29 23.42 -4.41 2.35
C ILE A 29 23.10 -5.32 3.54
N GLY A 30 22.44 -6.47 3.30
CA GLY A 30 22.07 -7.42 4.35
C GLY A 30 20.94 -6.95 5.27
N PHE A 31 20.06 -6.04 4.81
CA PHE A 31 18.87 -5.65 5.56
C PHE A 31 17.85 -6.79 5.61
N THR A 32 17.47 -7.19 6.82
CA THR A 32 16.57 -8.32 7.09
C THR A 32 15.18 -7.91 7.57
N GLY A 33 14.93 -6.60 7.66
CA GLY A 33 13.63 -6.09 8.09
C GLY A 33 12.54 -6.29 7.03
N GLN A 34 11.29 -6.20 7.48
CA GLN A 34 10.11 -6.30 6.63
C GLN A 34 9.84 -4.97 5.93
N PHE A 35 9.62 -5.01 4.62
CA PHE A 35 9.12 -3.85 3.88
C PHE A 35 7.61 -3.74 4.02
N TYR A 36 7.11 -2.50 4.04
CA TYR A 36 5.69 -2.22 4.10
C TYR A 36 5.24 -1.30 2.97
N PHE A 37 4.02 -1.54 2.48
CA PHE A 37 3.19 -0.53 1.85
C PHE A 37 2.18 -0.03 2.87
N GLU A 38 1.91 1.26 2.86
CA GLU A 38 0.92 1.89 3.73
C GLU A 38 -0.25 2.39 2.88
N PRO A 39 -1.38 1.67 2.85
CA PRO A 39 -2.49 2.06 1.99
C PRO A 39 -3.06 3.42 2.39
N LYS A 40 -3.32 4.26 1.38
CA LYS A 40 -4.01 5.53 1.50
C LYS A 40 -4.77 5.83 0.21
N PRO A 41 -6.05 6.23 0.26
CA PRO A 41 -6.88 6.39 -0.93
C PRO A 41 -6.63 7.69 -1.72
N LYS A 42 -6.24 8.76 -1.02
CA LYS A 42 -6.14 10.14 -1.53
C LYS A 42 -5.45 11.03 -0.48
N GLU A 43 -5.16 12.27 -0.90
CA GLU A 43 -4.51 13.34 -0.13
C GLU A 43 -2.97 13.18 -0.01
N PRO A 44 -2.17 14.04 -0.68
CA PRO A 44 -2.55 15.26 -1.42
C PRO A 44 -3.05 14.99 -2.85
N THR A 45 -2.94 13.75 -3.34
CA THR A 45 -3.40 13.42 -4.69
C THR A 45 -4.91 13.20 -4.72
N LYS A 46 -5.52 13.31 -5.91
CA LYS A 46 -6.95 13.01 -6.09
C LYS A 46 -7.26 11.51 -5.91
N HIS A 47 -6.30 10.66 -6.28
CA HIS A 47 -6.34 9.22 -6.15
C HIS A 47 -4.90 8.75 -5.95
N GLN A 48 -4.65 8.02 -4.88
CA GLN A 48 -3.40 7.30 -4.66
C GLN A 48 -3.58 5.84 -5.11
N TYR A 49 -2.52 5.27 -5.66
CA TYR A 49 -2.52 3.95 -6.30
C TYR A 49 -2.63 2.81 -5.30
N ASP A 50 -2.01 2.99 -4.15
CA ASP A 50 -2.05 2.21 -2.94
C ASP A 50 -3.34 2.48 -2.14
N PHE A 51 -4.50 2.35 -2.79
CA PHE A 51 -5.77 2.90 -2.29
C PHE A 51 -6.26 2.31 -0.95
N ASP A 52 -6.27 0.98 -0.87
CA ASP A 52 -6.64 0.16 0.28
C ASP A 52 -5.79 -1.13 0.28
N CYS A 53 -5.96 -2.00 1.28
CA CYS A 53 -5.24 -3.26 1.38
C CYS A 53 -5.47 -4.16 0.15
N ALA A 54 -6.68 -4.19 -0.41
CA ALA A 54 -7.01 -5.03 -1.56
C ALA A 54 -6.27 -4.57 -2.83
N ALA A 55 -6.25 -3.26 -3.10
CA ALA A 55 -5.51 -2.68 -4.20
C ALA A 55 -4.00 -2.91 -4.08
N CYS A 56 -3.45 -2.69 -2.86
CA CYS A 56 -2.04 -2.92 -2.58
C CYS A 56 -1.65 -4.40 -2.79
N ILE A 57 -2.42 -5.33 -2.21
CA ILE A 57 -2.13 -6.77 -2.34
C ILE A 57 -2.23 -7.22 -3.80
N ASN A 58 -3.18 -6.69 -4.58
CA ASN A 58 -3.25 -6.96 -6.00
C ASN A 58 -2.01 -6.44 -6.75
N PHE A 59 -1.52 -5.23 -6.44
CA PHE A 59 -0.28 -4.71 -6.99
C PHE A 59 0.91 -5.63 -6.64
N LEU A 60 1.05 -6.02 -5.37
CA LEU A 60 2.13 -6.92 -4.95
C LEU A 60 2.11 -8.24 -5.70
N ARG A 61 0.93 -8.82 -5.95
CA ARG A 61 0.76 -10.04 -6.75
C ARG A 61 1.13 -9.81 -8.21
N ALA A 62 0.67 -8.72 -8.80
CA ALA A 62 0.92 -8.39 -10.21
C ALA A 62 2.41 -8.21 -10.52
N TYR A 63 3.19 -7.72 -9.56
CA TYR A 63 4.63 -7.46 -9.72
C TYR A 63 5.53 -8.47 -9.00
N GLY A 64 4.99 -9.55 -8.42
CA GLY A 64 5.80 -10.60 -7.78
C GLY A 64 6.52 -10.16 -6.49
N LEU A 65 5.90 -9.27 -5.71
CA LEU A 65 6.43 -8.69 -4.48
C LEU A 65 5.80 -9.29 -3.20
N GLY A 66 4.89 -10.26 -3.35
CA GLY A 66 4.04 -10.78 -2.28
C GLY A 66 4.77 -11.37 -1.08
N ASP A 67 5.96 -11.93 -1.28
CA ASP A 67 6.76 -12.55 -0.21
C ASP A 67 7.69 -11.56 0.51
N ARG A 68 7.75 -10.31 0.04
CA ARG A 68 8.75 -9.32 0.47
C ARG A 68 8.14 -8.06 1.07
N VAL A 69 6.87 -7.77 0.79
CA VAL A 69 6.18 -6.55 1.24
C VAL A 69 4.87 -6.90 1.93
N LYS A 70 4.61 -6.28 3.09
CA LYS A 70 3.38 -6.42 3.88
C LYS A 70 2.66 -5.08 4.02
N MET A 71 1.49 -5.06 4.64
CA MET A 71 0.72 -3.84 4.89
C MET A 71 1.11 -3.19 6.22
N ASN A 72 1.28 -1.87 6.21
CA ASN A 72 1.20 -0.99 7.37
C ASN A 72 -0.18 -0.31 7.33
N ILE A 73 -1.08 -0.66 8.24
CA ILE A 73 -2.48 -0.19 8.17
C ILE A 73 -2.65 1.02 9.07
N GLU A 74 -3.09 2.14 8.51
CA GLU A 74 -3.44 3.34 9.29
C GLU A 74 -4.96 3.47 9.43
N THR A 75 -5.45 3.69 10.64
CA THR A 75 -6.89 3.81 10.93
C THR A 75 -7.57 4.90 10.11
N ASN A 76 -7.00 6.11 10.06
CA ASN A 76 -7.59 7.22 9.32
C ASN A 76 -7.63 6.95 7.81
N HIS A 77 -6.58 6.33 7.26
CA HIS A 77 -6.54 5.97 5.85
C HIS A 77 -7.60 4.92 5.48
N ALA A 78 -7.83 3.92 6.35
CA ALA A 78 -8.91 2.95 6.18
C ALA A 78 -10.28 3.65 6.09
N THR A 79 -10.57 4.56 7.02
CA THR A 79 -11.83 5.32 7.00
C THR A 79 -11.94 6.26 5.80
N LEU A 80 -10.84 6.89 5.39
CA LEU A 80 -10.81 7.77 4.22
C LEU A 80 -11.09 7.00 2.91
N ALA A 81 -10.82 5.68 2.90
CA ALA A 81 -11.06 4.77 1.78
C ALA A 81 -12.49 4.24 1.76
N GLY A 82 -13.27 4.50 2.81
CA GLY A 82 -14.64 4.01 2.97
C GLY A 82 -14.75 2.68 3.71
N HIS A 83 -13.68 2.23 4.38
CA HIS A 83 -13.62 0.97 5.11
C HIS A 83 -13.47 1.21 6.61
N SER A 84 -13.79 0.21 7.44
CA SER A 84 -13.36 0.24 8.84
C SER A 84 -11.92 -0.25 8.97
N VAL A 85 -11.20 0.12 10.04
CA VAL A 85 -9.84 -0.39 10.26
C VAL A 85 -9.83 -1.89 10.50
N GLU A 86 -10.89 -2.43 11.13
CA GLU A 86 -11.06 -3.86 11.34
C GLU A 86 -11.19 -4.60 10.02
N HIS A 87 -11.94 -4.03 9.05
CA HIS A 87 -12.03 -4.58 7.71
C HIS A 87 -10.66 -4.74 7.06
N GLU A 88 -9.85 -3.68 7.07
CA GLU A 88 -8.51 -3.68 6.47
C GLU A 88 -7.59 -4.68 7.18
N MET A 89 -7.63 -4.72 8.52
CA MET A 89 -6.84 -5.65 9.33
C MET A 89 -7.22 -7.11 9.10
N ASP A 90 -8.52 -7.43 9.09
CA ASP A 90 -9.03 -8.79 8.85
C ASP A 90 -8.71 -9.23 7.42
N TYR A 91 -8.89 -8.34 6.43
CA TYR A 91 -8.56 -8.64 5.04
C TYR A 91 -7.06 -8.92 4.87
N ALA A 92 -6.19 -8.03 5.34
CA ALA A 92 -4.75 -8.23 5.24
C ALA A 92 -4.29 -9.47 6.03
N GLY A 93 -4.86 -9.70 7.22
CA GLY A 93 -4.57 -10.87 8.06
C GLY A 93 -4.96 -12.17 7.37
N ALA A 94 -6.17 -12.26 6.83
CA ALA A 94 -6.66 -13.45 6.11
C ALA A 94 -5.86 -13.77 4.85
N GLN A 95 -5.23 -12.78 4.22
CA GLN A 95 -4.37 -12.95 3.05
C GLN A 95 -2.89 -13.20 3.42
N GLY A 96 -2.50 -13.11 4.71
CA GLY A 96 -1.12 -13.26 5.17
C GLY A 96 -0.24 -12.01 5.01
N PHE A 97 -0.84 -10.86 4.73
CA PHE A 97 -0.16 -9.60 4.42
C PHE A 97 -0.15 -8.59 5.57
N LEU A 98 -0.82 -8.86 6.71
CA LEU A 98 -0.77 -7.97 7.87
C LEU A 98 0.67 -7.86 8.40
N GLY A 99 1.19 -6.64 8.45
CA GLY A 99 2.58 -6.35 8.83
C GLY A 99 2.69 -5.47 10.07
N SER A 100 2.17 -4.26 10.00
CA SER A 100 2.22 -3.24 11.05
C SER A 100 0.94 -2.39 11.04
N VAL A 101 0.79 -1.53 12.05
CA VAL A 101 -0.35 -0.62 12.21
C VAL A 101 0.12 0.74 12.70
N ASP A 102 -0.43 1.80 12.10
CA ASP A 102 -0.36 3.16 12.62
C ASP A 102 -1.67 3.54 13.32
N ALA A 103 -1.60 3.61 14.65
CA ALA A 103 -2.75 3.84 15.51
C ALA A 103 -3.07 5.34 15.60
N ASN A 104 -4.08 5.78 14.84
CA ASN A 104 -4.68 7.11 14.96
C ASN A 104 -6.20 7.03 14.73
N ALA A 105 -6.85 8.18 14.54
CA ALA A 105 -8.26 8.24 14.15
C ALA A 105 -8.51 9.48 13.29
N GLY A 106 -9.36 9.32 12.28
CA GLY A 106 -9.89 10.43 11.47
C GLY A 106 -11.10 11.11 12.09
N ASP A 107 -11.62 12.11 11.38
CA ASP A 107 -12.94 12.68 11.61
C ASP A 107 -13.83 12.34 10.42
N LEU A 108 -14.89 11.56 10.64
CA LEU A 108 -15.82 11.13 9.59
C LEU A 108 -16.77 12.24 9.12
N LEU A 109 -16.77 13.39 9.80
CA LEU A 109 -17.63 14.54 9.51
C LEU A 109 -16.94 15.63 8.69
N LEU A 110 -15.67 15.44 8.34
CA LEU A 110 -14.86 16.33 7.48
C LEU A 110 -14.64 15.70 6.09
#